data_AF-A0A0J0YCC3-F1
#
_entry.id   AF-A0A0J0YCC3-F1
#
_cell.length_a   1.000
_cell.length_b   1.000
_cell.length_c   1.000
_cell.angle_alpha   90.00
_cell.angle_beta   90.00
_cell.angle_gamma   90.00
#
_symmetry.space_group_name_H-M   'P 1'
#
loop_
_entity.id
_entity.type
_entity.pdbx_description
1 polymer ?
#
loop_
_entity_poly.entity_id
_entity_poly.type
_entity_poly.pdbx_seq_one_letter_code
_entity_poly.pdbx_strand_id
1 'polypeptide(L)'
;MIKLYKTIQNQLHYWEIWQVDEKTAIVYWGIVGKLGQYKEIKSGIFINLPRTLKNRINTKRKEGYTELDEKQFLYLEIAYKNQTFEKENDLEKRYNLEERISHILELRSLGHCNSIATKCDSLEIGCIVTDYNLAKKVIDEELKNIEFGDYTIIYKHSCKSNLTKMLLRTQQN
;
A
#
# COMPACT_ATOMS: atom_id res chain seq x y z
N MET A 1 -7.13 10.86 3.89
CA MET A 1 -7.07 9.54 4.57
C MET A 1 -6.27 9.69 5.86
N ILE A 2 -6.58 8.93 6.90
CA ILE A 2 -5.75 8.82 8.12
C ILE A 2 -5.50 7.34 8.40
N LYS A 3 -4.24 6.97 8.65
CA LYS A 3 -3.82 5.59 8.88
C LYS A 3 -2.99 5.50 10.15
N LEU A 4 -3.41 4.62 11.05
CA LEU A 4 -2.78 4.45 12.36
C LEU A 4 -2.38 2.98 12.57
N TYR A 5 -1.35 2.79 13.38
CA TYR A 5 -0.74 1.50 13.64
C TYR A 5 -0.52 1.29 15.13
N LYS A 6 -0.55 0.03 15.56
CA LYS A 6 -0.19 -0.36 16.93
C LYS A 6 0.33 -1.79 16.93
N THR A 7 1.42 -2.04 17.65
CA THR A 7 1.88 -3.40 17.92
C THR A 7 1.04 -4.02 19.04
N ILE A 8 0.40 -5.16 18.76
CA ILE A 8 -0.38 -5.95 19.70
C ILE A 8 0.12 -7.39 19.59
N GLN A 9 0.52 -8.01 20.71
CA GLN A 9 1.01 -9.40 20.72
C GLN A 9 2.08 -9.68 19.64
N ASN A 10 3.05 -8.76 19.50
CA ASN A 10 4.14 -8.85 18.52
C ASN A 10 3.70 -8.84 17.04
N GLN A 11 2.47 -8.42 16.75
CA GLN A 11 1.93 -8.20 15.41
C GLN A 11 1.62 -6.72 15.22
N LEU A 12 1.92 -6.19 14.04
CA LEU A 12 1.55 -4.82 13.69
C LEU A 12 0.10 -4.81 13.22
N HIS A 13 -0.77 -4.12 13.95
CA HIS A 13 -2.15 -3.88 13.56
C HIS A 13 -2.28 -2.52 12.90
N TYR A 14 -3.25 -2.40 11.99
CA TYR A 14 -3.60 -1.15 11.36
C TYR A 14 -5.06 -0.81 11.55
N TRP A 15 -5.34 0.48 11.53
CA TRP A 15 -6.67 1.05 11.50
C TRP A 15 -6.65 2.31 10.64
N GLU A 16 -7.61 2.43 9.72
CA GLU A 16 -7.53 3.41 8.64
C GLU A 16 -8.90 3.99 8.30
N ILE A 17 -8.96 5.29 8.02
CA ILE A 17 -10.15 5.97 7.53
C ILE A 17 -9.90 6.54 6.14
N TRP A 18 -10.82 6.22 5.24
CA TRP A 18 -10.96 6.80 3.92
C TRP A 18 -12.25 7.59 3.90
N GLN A 19 -12.16 8.90 3.72
CA GLN A 19 -13.35 9.71 3.44
C GLN A 19 -13.58 9.62 1.93
N VAL A 20 -14.72 9.05 1.54
CA VAL A 20 -15.10 8.86 0.14
C VAL A 20 -15.72 10.15 -0.39
N ASP A 21 -16.63 10.75 0.40
CA ASP A 21 -17.29 12.01 0.09
C ASP A 21 -17.71 12.71 1.40
N GLU A 22 -18.50 13.78 1.31
CA GLU A 22 -18.99 14.54 2.48
C GLU A 22 -19.94 13.74 3.40
N LYS A 23 -20.54 12.66 2.87
CA LYS A 23 -21.54 11.82 3.52
C LYS A 23 -21.07 10.40 3.77
N THR A 24 -19.94 9.98 3.21
CA THR A 24 -19.51 8.58 3.28
C THR A 24 -18.04 8.48 3.65
N ALA A 25 -17.74 7.60 4.61
CA ALA A 25 -16.39 7.18 4.91
C ALA A 25 -16.32 5.66 5.10
N ILE A 26 -15.18 5.07 4.76
CA ILE A 26 -14.89 3.66 4.98
C ILE A 26 -13.79 3.56 6.03
N VAL A 27 -14.01 2.68 7.00
CA VAL A 27 -13.03 2.36 8.04
C VAL A 27 -12.50 0.97 7.76
N TYR A 28 -11.18 0.83 7.62
CA TYR A 28 -10.49 -0.45 7.48
C TYR A 28 -9.72 -0.79 8.75
N TRP A 29 -9.61 -2.07 9.10
CA TRP A 29 -8.78 -2.52 10.21
C TRP A 29 -8.34 -3.98 10.04
N GLY A 30 -7.22 -4.32 10.65
CA GLY A 30 -6.71 -5.69 10.59
C GLY A 30 -5.29 -5.81 11.11
N ILE A 31 -4.66 -6.93 10.75
CA ILE A 31 -3.24 -7.19 10.99
C ILE A 31 -2.51 -6.91 9.66
N VAL A 32 -1.41 -6.15 9.73
CA VAL A 32 -0.57 -5.87 8.54
C VAL A 32 -0.10 -7.18 7.92
N GLY A 33 -0.18 -7.28 6.60
CA GLY A 33 0.12 -8.49 5.83
C GLY A 33 -1.01 -9.50 5.72
N LYS A 34 -2.16 -9.28 6.38
CA LYS A 34 -3.37 -10.11 6.26
C LYS A 34 -4.51 -9.29 5.67
N LEU A 35 -5.45 -9.97 5.02
CA LEU A 35 -6.69 -9.33 4.59
C LEU A 35 -7.41 -8.74 5.80
N GLY A 36 -7.71 -7.46 5.73
CA GLY A 36 -8.45 -6.76 6.78
C GLY A 36 -9.96 -6.90 6.64
N GLN A 37 -10.62 -6.15 7.51
CA GLN A 37 -12.05 -5.92 7.49
C GLN A 37 -12.32 -4.45 7.20
N TYR A 38 -13.53 -4.18 6.73
CA TYR A 38 -13.96 -2.81 6.50
C TYR A 38 -15.40 -2.59 6.95
N LYS A 39 -15.73 -1.32 7.19
CA LYS A 39 -17.08 -0.86 7.45
C LYS A 39 -17.31 0.52 6.87
N GLU A 40 -18.40 0.65 6.15
CA GLU A 40 -18.88 1.94 5.66
C GLU A 40 -19.65 2.68 6.77
N ILE A 41 -19.45 4.00 6.83
CA ILE A 41 -20.11 4.93 7.73
C ILE A 41 -20.74 6.02 6.86
N LYS A 42 -22.08 6.10 6.90
CA LYS A 42 -22.84 7.14 6.20
C LYS A 42 -23.34 8.19 7.18
N SER A 43 -23.31 9.45 6.75
CA SER A 43 -24.07 10.54 7.36
C SER A 43 -25.55 10.20 7.33
N GLY A 44 -26.25 10.61 8.37
CA GLY A 44 -27.70 10.43 8.50
C GLY A 44 -28.26 11.45 9.47
N ILE A 45 -29.57 11.39 9.72
CA ILE A 45 -30.30 12.36 10.57
C ILE A 45 -29.65 12.51 11.95
N PHE A 46 -29.07 11.43 12.50
CA PHE A 46 -28.41 11.42 13.81
C PHE A 46 -26.88 11.33 13.73
N ILE A 47 -26.30 11.23 12.53
CA ILE A 47 -24.87 10.98 12.34
C ILE A 47 -24.24 12.18 11.64
N ASN A 48 -23.55 13.00 12.44
CA ASN A 48 -22.60 13.98 11.91
C ASN A 48 -21.27 13.26 11.61
N LEU A 49 -21.00 13.04 10.32
CA LEU A 49 -19.82 12.28 9.89
C LEU A 49 -18.49 12.92 10.36
N PRO A 50 -18.21 14.22 10.13
CA PRO A 50 -16.97 14.83 10.60
C PRO A 50 -16.71 14.63 12.11
N ARG A 51 -17.74 14.84 12.94
CA ARG A 51 -17.66 14.62 14.39
C ARG A 51 -17.41 13.15 14.73
N THR A 52 -18.10 12.25 14.03
CA THR A 52 -17.96 10.79 14.22
C THR A 52 -16.55 10.31 13.88
N LEU A 53 -15.98 10.76 12.76
CA LEU A 53 -14.62 10.41 12.35
C LEU A 53 -13.59 10.94 13.35
N LYS A 54 -13.70 12.22 13.75
CA LYS A 54 -12.81 12.83 14.76
C LYS A 54 -12.82 12.05 16.08
N ASN A 55 -13.99 11.65 16.56
CA ASN A 55 -14.12 10.85 17.78
C ASN A 55 -13.45 9.48 17.66
N ARG A 56 -13.60 8.80 16.51
CA ARG A 56 -12.97 7.50 16.26
C ARG A 56 -11.44 7.61 16.22
N ILE A 57 -10.90 8.61 15.53
CA ILE A 57 -9.45 8.87 15.48
C ILE A 57 -8.90 9.11 16.89
N ASN A 58 -9.56 9.98 17.67
CA ASN A 58 -9.14 10.27 19.04
C ASN A 58 -9.22 9.04 19.94
N THR A 59 -10.24 8.20 19.76
CA THR A 59 -10.38 6.94 20.50
C THR A 59 -9.21 6.00 20.19
N LYS A 60 -8.89 5.82 18.89
CA LYS A 60 -7.76 4.97 18.48
C LYS A 60 -6.41 5.49 18.97
N ARG A 61 -6.20 6.82 18.94
CA ARG A 61 -5.01 7.44 19.52
C ARG A 61 -4.90 7.21 21.03
N LYS A 62 -6.02 7.31 21.78
CA LYS A 62 -6.06 6.95 23.21
C LYS A 62 -5.80 5.47 23.48
N GLU A 63 -6.20 4.60 22.57
CA GLU A 63 -5.85 3.17 22.59
C GLU A 63 -4.36 2.93 22.27
N GLY A 64 -3.57 3.96 21.94
CA GLY A 64 -2.14 3.86 21.64
C GLY A 64 -1.82 3.58 20.17
N TYR A 65 -2.77 3.77 19.26
CA TYR A 65 -2.47 3.76 17.83
C TYR A 65 -1.83 5.09 17.39
N THR A 66 -0.79 5.02 16.57
CA THR A 66 -0.05 6.18 16.07
C THR A 66 0.20 6.10 14.57
N GLU A 67 0.49 7.22 13.94
CA GLU A 67 0.96 7.24 12.54
C GLU A 67 2.38 6.67 12.47
N LEU A 68 2.78 6.13 11.32
CA LEU A 68 4.19 5.78 11.08
C LEU A 68 4.93 7.03 10.62
N ASP A 69 6.13 7.23 11.15
CA ASP A 69 7.06 8.23 10.65
C ASP A 69 7.52 7.85 9.23
N GLU A 70 7.72 8.86 8.36
CA GLU A 70 8.15 8.65 6.99
C GLU A 70 9.43 7.80 6.87
N LYS A 71 10.32 7.89 7.86
CA LYS A 71 11.58 7.12 7.93
C LYS A 71 11.35 5.63 8.21
N GLN A 72 10.15 5.24 8.63
CA GLN A 72 9.79 3.85 8.87
C GLN A 72 9.36 3.13 7.60
N PHE A 73 9.05 3.86 6.52
CA PHE A 73 8.78 3.24 5.24
C PHE A 73 10.07 2.75 4.57
N LEU A 74 9.95 1.63 3.88
CA LEU A 74 11.01 0.96 3.14
C LEU A 74 10.65 0.94 1.67
N TYR A 75 11.66 0.89 0.80
CA TYR A 75 11.45 0.74 -0.63
C TYR A 75 11.75 -0.70 -1.06
N LEU A 76 10.81 -1.29 -1.79
CA LEU A 76 10.86 -2.64 -2.33
C LEU A 76 10.75 -2.52 -3.85
N GLU A 77 11.66 -3.17 -4.58
CA GLU A 77 11.63 -3.22 -6.04
C GLU A 77 11.37 -4.65 -6.51
N ILE A 78 10.50 -4.77 -7.52
CA ILE A 78 10.17 -6.01 -8.23
C ILE A 78 10.68 -5.82 -9.66
N ALA A 79 11.59 -6.67 -10.12
CA ALA A 79 12.16 -6.58 -11.46
C ALA A 79 11.71 -7.75 -12.34
N TYR A 80 11.31 -7.44 -13.57
CA TYR A 80 11.00 -8.36 -14.65
C TYR A 80 11.96 -8.13 -15.82
N LYS A 81 12.22 -9.14 -16.65
CA LYS A 81 12.95 -8.95 -17.91
C LYS A 81 12.05 -8.25 -18.94
N ASN A 82 12.61 -7.35 -19.75
CA ASN A 82 11.86 -6.60 -20.76
C ASN A 82 11.15 -7.49 -21.77
N GLN A 83 11.75 -8.64 -22.11
CA GLN A 83 11.19 -9.63 -23.04
C GLN A 83 9.79 -10.14 -22.63
N THR A 84 9.43 -10.03 -21.35
CA THR A 84 8.08 -10.33 -20.84
C THR A 84 7.04 -9.30 -21.31
N PHE A 85 7.47 -8.08 -21.66
CA PHE A 85 6.65 -6.93 -22.02
C PHE A 85 7.19 -6.22 -23.29
N GLU A 86 7.21 -6.92 -24.44
CA GLU A 86 7.63 -6.39 -25.77
C GLU A 86 6.53 -6.24 -26.88
N LYS A 87 5.25 -6.57 -26.62
CA LYS A 87 4.17 -6.55 -27.64
C LYS A 87 3.15 -5.41 -27.44
N GLU A 88 2.31 -5.13 -28.45
CA GLU A 88 1.25 -4.08 -28.38
C GLU A 88 0.31 -4.18 -27.15
N ASN A 89 0.14 -5.36 -26.55
CA ASN A 89 -0.63 -5.57 -25.30
C ASN A 89 0.15 -5.25 -24.01
N ASP A 90 1.38 -4.74 -24.09
CA ASP A 90 2.23 -4.50 -22.92
C ASP A 90 1.73 -3.39 -22.03
N LEU A 91 1.08 -2.37 -22.59
CA LEU A 91 0.52 -1.27 -21.79
C LEU A 91 -0.57 -1.79 -20.87
N GLU A 92 -1.47 -2.62 -21.39
CA GLU A 92 -2.52 -3.28 -20.61
C GLU A 92 -1.92 -4.25 -19.59
N LYS A 93 -0.94 -5.07 -19.98
CA LYS A 93 -0.25 -5.97 -19.05
C LYS A 93 0.48 -5.25 -17.92
N ARG A 94 1.15 -4.14 -18.22
CA ARG A 94 1.82 -3.30 -17.22
C ARG A 94 0.82 -2.67 -16.25
N TYR A 95 -0.29 -2.15 -16.78
CA TYR A 95 -1.37 -1.60 -15.97
C TYR A 95 -1.98 -2.67 -15.06
N ASN A 96 -2.31 -3.85 -15.59
CA ASN A 96 -2.88 -4.96 -14.82
C ASN A 96 -1.91 -5.45 -13.73
N LEU A 97 -0.60 -5.46 -14.02
CA LEU A 97 0.42 -5.80 -13.03
C LEU A 97 0.50 -4.74 -11.93
N GLU A 98 0.54 -3.46 -12.28
CA GLU A 98 0.55 -2.35 -11.33
C GLU A 98 -0.69 -2.36 -10.43
N GLU A 99 -1.87 -2.54 -11.01
CA GLU A 99 -3.13 -2.67 -10.27
C GLU A 99 -3.08 -3.88 -9.33
N ARG A 100 -2.59 -5.03 -9.82
CA ARG A 100 -2.47 -6.25 -9.02
C ARG A 100 -1.55 -6.05 -7.82
N ILE A 101 -0.37 -5.48 -8.01
CA ILE A 101 0.57 -5.18 -6.93
C ILE A 101 -0.03 -4.20 -5.93
N SER A 102 -0.65 -3.12 -6.42
CA SER A 102 -1.32 -2.12 -5.58
C SER A 102 -2.40 -2.77 -4.72
N HIS A 103 -3.25 -3.59 -5.33
CA HIS A 103 -4.33 -4.29 -4.65
C HIS A 103 -3.81 -5.28 -3.59
N ILE A 104 -2.74 -6.03 -3.88
CA ILE A 104 -2.09 -6.94 -2.92
C ILE A 104 -1.63 -6.17 -1.67
N LEU A 105 -0.96 -5.04 -1.87
CA LEU A 105 -0.36 -4.25 -0.80
C LEU A 105 -1.40 -3.47 0.02
N GLU A 106 -2.36 -2.83 -0.65
CA GLU A 106 -3.36 -1.97 -0.01
C GLU A 106 -4.32 -2.77 0.87
N LEU A 107 -4.87 -3.88 0.36
CA LEU A 107 -5.81 -4.73 1.13
C LEU A 107 -5.20 -5.31 2.41
N ARG A 108 -3.88 -5.42 2.43
CA ARG A 108 -3.10 -5.98 3.55
C ARG A 108 -2.37 -4.92 4.35
N SER A 109 -2.58 -3.64 4.03
CA SER A 109 -1.94 -2.52 4.71
C SER A 109 -0.41 -2.61 4.72
N LEU A 110 0.18 -3.18 3.66
CA LEU A 110 1.61 -3.39 3.52
C LEU A 110 2.33 -2.24 2.85
N GLY A 111 1.61 -1.35 2.16
CA GLY A 111 2.22 -0.29 1.37
C GLY A 111 1.34 0.12 0.20
N HIS A 112 1.99 0.71 -0.81
CA HIS A 112 1.39 1.04 -2.10
C HIS A 112 2.45 0.93 -3.20
N CYS A 113 2.00 0.73 -4.43
CA CYS A 113 2.84 0.92 -5.60
C CYS A 113 3.16 2.42 -5.75
N ASN A 114 4.41 2.76 -6.02
CA ASN A 114 4.86 4.15 -6.16
C ASN A 114 5.32 4.48 -7.57
N SER A 115 5.89 3.52 -8.30
CA SER A 115 6.42 3.77 -9.63
C SER A 115 6.56 2.49 -10.44
N ILE A 116 6.39 2.61 -11.75
CA ILE A 116 6.77 1.62 -12.75
C ILE A 116 7.75 2.26 -13.72
N ALA A 117 8.88 1.61 -13.99
CA ALA A 117 9.92 2.14 -14.85
C ALA A 117 10.51 1.04 -15.73
N THR A 118 10.82 1.37 -16.98
CA THR A 118 11.61 0.52 -17.85
C THR A 118 13.05 0.98 -17.82
N LYS A 119 13.99 0.09 -17.54
CA LYS A 119 15.42 0.38 -17.41
C LYS A 119 16.25 -0.77 -17.95
N CYS A 120 17.15 -0.47 -18.90
CA CYS A 120 18.20 -1.38 -19.41
C CYS A 120 17.77 -2.85 -19.43
N ASP A 121 16.74 -3.17 -20.20
CA ASP A 121 16.23 -4.54 -20.39
C ASP A 121 15.41 -5.12 -19.23
N SER A 122 14.92 -4.28 -18.32
CA SER A 122 14.02 -4.67 -17.24
C SER A 122 12.85 -3.70 -17.03
N LEU A 123 11.72 -4.26 -16.59
CA LEU A 123 10.60 -3.52 -16.03
C LEU A 123 10.72 -3.61 -14.50
N GLU A 124 10.85 -2.46 -13.85
CA GLU A 124 11.00 -2.33 -12.41
C GLU A 124 9.73 -1.69 -11.83
N ILE A 125 9.14 -2.36 -10.84
CA ILE A 125 8.03 -1.84 -10.04
C ILE A 125 8.55 -1.51 -8.65
N GLY A 126 8.47 -0.24 -8.30
CA GLY A 126 8.88 0.28 -7.01
C GLY A 126 7.69 0.48 -6.08
N CYS A 127 7.77 -0.10 -4.90
CA CYS A 127 6.75 -0.03 -3.86
C CYS A 127 7.31 0.60 -2.58
N ILE A 128 6.47 1.41 -1.93
CA ILE A 128 6.74 1.91 -0.58
C ILE A 128 6.00 1.01 0.41
N VAL A 129 6.73 0.35 1.30
CA VAL A 129 6.21 -0.70 2.18
C VAL A 129 6.54 -0.47 3.65
N THR A 130 5.68 -0.97 4.54
CA THR A 130 5.83 -0.86 6.01
C THR A 130 6.71 -1.97 6.60
N ASP A 131 6.75 -3.14 5.95
CA ASP A 131 7.62 -4.27 6.29
C ASP A 131 8.09 -4.96 5.00
N TYR A 132 9.39 -4.88 4.73
CA TYR A 132 9.98 -5.44 3.51
C TYR A 132 9.85 -6.97 3.43
N ASN A 133 10.14 -7.68 4.52
CA ASN A 133 10.16 -9.14 4.49
C ASN A 133 8.74 -9.69 4.33
N LEU A 134 7.78 -9.08 5.03
CA LEU A 134 6.39 -9.45 4.93
C LEU A 134 5.79 -9.09 3.56
N ALA A 135 6.10 -7.90 3.03
CA ALA A 135 5.66 -7.50 1.70
C ALA A 135 6.22 -8.43 0.62
N LYS A 136 7.52 -8.73 0.65
CA LYS A 136 8.16 -9.69 -0.28
C LYS A 136 7.49 -11.06 -0.23
N LYS A 137 7.23 -11.58 0.97
CA LYS A 137 6.58 -12.88 1.15
C LYS A 137 5.18 -12.88 0.52
N VAL A 138 4.36 -11.89 0.84
CA VAL A 138 2.98 -11.80 0.35
C VAL A 138 2.93 -11.60 -1.17
N ILE A 139 3.79 -10.73 -1.72
CA ILE A 139 3.88 -10.53 -3.17
C ILE A 139 4.26 -11.85 -3.85
N ASP A 140 5.29 -12.54 -3.35
CA ASP A 140 5.68 -13.84 -3.89
C ASP A 140 4.51 -14.84 -3.88
N GLU A 141 3.84 -15.01 -2.74
CA GLU A 141 2.71 -15.93 -2.59
C GLU A 141 1.53 -15.61 -3.55
N GLU A 142 1.21 -14.33 -3.72
CA GLU A 142 0.06 -13.88 -4.52
C GLU A 142 0.33 -13.85 -6.03
N LEU A 143 1.60 -13.74 -6.45
CA LEU A 143 1.99 -13.74 -7.86
C LEU A 143 2.33 -15.14 -8.39
N LYS A 144 2.81 -16.06 -7.55
CA LYS A 144 3.42 -17.34 -7.95
C LYS A 144 2.53 -18.29 -8.75
N ASN A 145 1.24 -18.02 -8.87
CA ASN A 145 0.29 -18.87 -9.61
C ASN A 145 -0.61 -18.09 -10.58
N ILE A 146 -0.19 -16.89 -10.99
CA ILE A 146 -0.91 -16.07 -11.97
C ILE A 146 0.03 -15.64 -13.10
N GLU A 147 -0.49 -14.92 -14.08
CA GLU A 147 0.26 -14.43 -15.26
C GLU A 147 1.53 -13.63 -14.91
N PHE A 148 1.64 -13.11 -13.69
CA PHE A 148 2.73 -12.25 -13.23
C PHE A 148 3.78 -12.94 -12.34
N GLY A 149 3.76 -14.27 -12.26
CA GLY A 149 4.65 -15.06 -11.42
C GLY A 149 6.09 -15.19 -11.94
N ASP A 150 6.40 -14.67 -13.13
CA ASP A 150 7.70 -14.78 -13.81
C ASP A 150 8.67 -13.63 -13.51
N TYR A 151 8.47 -12.94 -12.38
CA TYR A 151 9.39 -11.90 -11.93
C TYR A 151 10.79 -12.48 -11.70
N THR A 152 11.83 -11.68 -11.98
CA THR A 152 13.22 -12.11 -11.84
C THR A 152 13.70 -12.03 -10.39
N ILE A 153 13.40 -10.92 -9.70
CA ILE A 153 13.83 -10.71 -8.32
C ILE A 153 12.94 -9.68 -7.61
N ILE A 154 12.75 -9.88 -6.31
CA ILE A 154 12.24 -8.87 -5.38
C ILE A 154 13.37 -8.52 -4.42
N TYR A 155 13.76 -7.24 -4.37
CA TYR A 155 14.88 -6.78 -3.57
C TYR A 155 14.57 -5.49 -2.80
N LYS A 156 15.27 -5.30 -1.69
CA LYS A 156 15.17 -4.10 -0.87
C LYS A 156 16.07 -3.04 -1.47
N HIS A 157 15.49 -1.91 -1.85
CA HIS A 157 16.31 -0.79 -2.32
C HIS A 157 16.85 -0.02 -1.11
N SER A 158 18.16 0.03 -0.97
CA SER A 158 18.83 0.82 0.07
C SER A 158 19.17 2.22 -0.46
N CYS A 159 18.19 3.12 -0.59
CA CYS A 159 18.52 4.52 -0.90
C CYS A 159 18.86 5.26 0.40
N LYS A 160 20.15 5.48 0.67
CA LYS A 160 20.62 6.26 1.83
C LYS A 160 20.38 7.78 1.71
N SER A 161 19.87 8.28 0.58
CA SER A 161 19.50 9.70 0.44
C SER A 161 18.65 9.88 -0.81
N ASN A 162 17.35 10.20 -0.65
CA ASN A 162 16.43 10.84 -1.64
C ASN A 162 14.96 10.39 -1.53
N LEU A 163 14.52 9.73 -0.45
CA LEU A 163 13.08 9.48 -0.21
C LEU A 163 12.25 10.78 -0.31
N THR A 164 12.78 11.90 0.17
CA THR A 164 12.13 13.22 0.09
C THR A 164 11.96 13.74 -1.33
N LYS A 165 12.86 13.40 -2.28
CA LYS A 165 12.76 13.88 -3.68
C LYS A 165 11.82 13.03 -4.54
N MET A 166 11.62 11.75 -4.20
CA MET A 166 10.68 10.88 -4.92
C MET A 166 9.22 11.15 -4.54
N LEU A 167 8.93 11.35 -3.25
CA LEU A 167 7.57 11.66 -2.77
C LEU A 167 7.07 13.05 -3.22
N LEU A 168 7.97 14.00 -3.48
CA LEU A 168 7.60 15.32 -4.03
C LEU A 168 7.17 15.27 -5.50
N ARG A 169 7.54 14.23 -6.26
CA ARG A 169 7.12 14.08 -7.66
C ARG A 169 5.71 13.51 -7.80
N THR A 170 5.23 12.74 -6.83
CA THR A 170 3.88 12.16 -6.82
C THR A 170 2.79 13.15 -6.35
N GLN A 171 3.15 14.32 -5.82
CA GLN A 171 2.18 15.38 -5.45
C GLN A 171 2.06 16.51 -6.47
N GLN A 172 2.65 16.37 -7.66
CA GLN A 172 2.60 17.40 -8.72
C GLN A 172 1.90 16.94 -10.00
N ASN A 173 1.27 15.76 -10.01
CA ASN A 173 0.45 15.27 -11.13
C ASN A 173 -0.99 15.00 -10.68
#